data_AF-A0A1G0RH69-F1
#
_entry.id   AF-A0A1G0RH69-F1
#
_cell.length_a   1.000
_cell.length_b   1.000
_cell.length_c   1.000
_cell.angle_alpha   90.00
_cell.angle_beta   90.00
_cell.angle_gamma   90.00
#
_symmetry.space_group_name_H-M   'P 1'
#
loop_
_entity.id
_entity.type
_entity.pdbx_description
1 polymer ?
#
loop_
_entity_poly.entity_id
_entity_poly.type
_entity_poly.pdbx_seq_one_letter_code
_entity_poly.pdbx_strand_id
1 'polypeptide(L)'
;MNLFEDAVIVFILNLPFGYWRANVKKFSFQWILAVHIPVPFVIVLRLISGLGFGFITYPILVGVFFFGQYLGGKFLHWRENNHLLPITSCLVWDMVKAAESSLKRLR
;
A
#
# COMPACT_ATOMS: atom_id res chain seq x y z
N MET A 1 11.29 -18.61 -2.15
CA MET A 1 11.33 -17.13 -2.07
C MET A 1 12.18 -16.77 -0.87
N ASN A 2 13.01 -15.74 -0.98
CA ASN A 2 13.84 -15.27 0.13
C ASN A 2 13.07 -14.23 0.97
N LEU A 3 13.44 -14.07 2.23
CA LEU A 3 12.84 -13.05 3.13
C LEU A 3 12.82 -11.64 2.52
N PHE A 4 13.86 -11.30 1.74
CA PHE A 4 13.94 -10.02 1.05
C PHE A 4 12.88 -9.87 -0.05
N GLU A 5 12.64 -10.92 -0.84
CA GLU A 5 11.61 -10.92 -1.88
C GLU A 5 10.23 -10.74 -1.25
N ASP A 6 9.95 -11.49 -0.17
CA ASP A 6 8.69 -11.38 0.56
C ASP A 6 8.50 -9.99 1.15
N ALA A 7 9.55 -9.41 1.73
CA ALA A 7 9.52 -8.04 2.26
C ALA A 7 9.19 -7.02 1.16
N VAL A 8 9.85 -7.09 0.00
CA VAL A 8 9.59 -6.19 -1.12
C VAL A 8 8.15 -6.33 -1.63
N ILE A 9 7.64 -7.56 -1.75
CA ILE A 9 6.26 -7.81 -2.18
C ILE A 9 5.27 -7.23 -1.15
N VAL A 10 5.48 -7.50 0.14
CA VAL A 10 4.63 -6.95 1.21
C VAL A 10 4.67 -5.43 1.20
N PHE A 11 5.83 -4.82 1.00
CA PHE A 11 5.98 -3.37 0.91
C PHE A 11 5.14 -2.78 -0.23
N ILE A 12 5.35 -3.29 -1.45
CA ILE A 12 4.67 -2.80 -2.66
C ILE A 12 3.17 -3.01 -2.56
N LEU A 13 2.74 -4.18 -2.06
CA LEU A 13 1.33 -4.48 -1.86
C LEU A 13 0.71 -3.50 -0.86
N ASN A 14 1.39 -3.15 0.24
CA ASN A 14 0.83 -2.27 1.27
C ASN A 14 0.76 -0.78 0.90
N LEU A 15 1.50 -0.32 -0.13
CA LEU A 15 1.42 1.07 -0.60
C LEU A 15 0.01 1.49 -1.04
N PRO A 16 -0.66 0.80 -1.98
CA PRO A 16 -2.02 1.17 -2.40
C PRO A 16 -3.04 1.02 -1.26
N PHE A 17 -2.90 0.03 -0.37
CA PHE A 17 -3.79 -0.10 0.79
C PHE A 17 -3.57 1.02 1.82
N GLY A 18 -2.32 1.47 2.01
CA GLY A 18 -2.01 2.64 2.82
C GLY A 18 -2.63 3.92 2.27
N TYR A 19 -2.59 4.10 0.96
CA TYR A 19 -3.23 5.20 0.25
C TYR A 19 -4.75 5.16 0.41
N TRP A 20 -5.36 4.00 0.16
CA TRP A 20 -6.79 3.79 0.31
C TRP A 20 -7.26 4.06 1.75
N ARG A 21 -6.56 3.50 2.74
CA ARG A 21 -6.86 3.68 4.17
C ARG A 21 -6.84 5.15 4.59
N ALA A 22 -5.95 5.96 4.00
CA ALA A 22 -5.86 7.38 4.31
C ALA A 22 -6.98 8.21 3.65
N ASN A 23 -7.54 7.75 2.53
CA ASN A 23 -8.59 8.45 1.78
C ASN A 23 -9.99 8.22 2.35
N VAL A 24 -10.20 7.14 3.11
CA VAL A 24 -11.52 6.78 3.68
C VAL A 24 -11.67 7.20 5.14
N LYS A 25 -12.92 7.40 5.58
CA LYS A 25 -13.22 7.74 6.98
C LYS A 25 -12.73 6.63 7.93
N LYS A 26 -11.96 7.00 8.96
CA LYS A 26 -11.52 6.08 10.02
C LYS A 26 -12.71 5.33 10.63
N PHE A 27 -12.55 4.04 10.88
CA PHE A 27 -13.60 3.13 11.39
C PHE A 27 -14.81 2.90 10.47
N SER A 28 -14.74 3.32 9.20
CA SER A 28 -15.72 2.86 8.20
C SER A 28 -15.46 1.41 7.80
N PHE A 29 -16.45 0.75 7.22
CA PHE A 29 -16.28 -0.60 6.66
C PHE A 29 -15.14 -0.66 5.64
N GLN A 30 -15.01 0.37 4.79
CA GLN A 30 -13.90 0.48 3.83
C GLN A 30 -12.54 0.61 4.53
N TRP A 31 -12.45 1.35 5.63
CA TRP A 31 -11.21 1.46 6.41
C TRP A 31 -10.80 0.11 7.01
N ILE A 32 -11.77 -0.64 7.54
CA ILE A 32 -11.53 -1.99 8.08
C ILE A 32 -10.99 -2.89 6.96
N LEU A 33 -11.63 -2.89 5.78
CA LEU A 33 -11.16 -3.66 4.63
C LEU A 33 -9.75 -3.26 4.19
N ALA A 34 -9.45 -1.97 4.12
CA ALA A 34 -8.13 -1.48 3.71
C ALA A 34 -7.01 -1.94 4.66
N VAL A 35 -7.31 -2.10 5.95
CA VAL A 35 -6.35 -2.60 6.96
C VAL A 35 -6.28 -4.13 6.96
N HIS A 36 -7.41 -4.81 6.84
CA HIS A 36 -7.48 -6.26 7.03
C HIS A 36 -7.17 -7.03 5.76
N ILE A 37 -7.57 -6.59 4.55
CA ILE A 37 -7.29 -7.32 3.29
C ILE A 37 -5.78 -7.60 3.11
N PRO A 38 -4.86 -6.65 3.37
CA PRO A 38 -3.42 -6.90 3.29
C PRO A 38 -2.93 -8.06 4.17
N VAL A 39 -3.56 -8.30 5.32
CA VAL A 39 -3.09 -9.28 6.32
C VAL A 39 -3.21 -10.73 5.80
N PRO A 40 -4.38 -11.20 5.30
CA PRO A 40 -4.49 -12.49 4.59
C PRO A 40 -3.51 -12.64 3.43
N PHE A 41 -3.26 -11.58 2.65
CA PHE A 41 -2.27 -11.66 1.55
C PHE A 41 -0.87 -11.96 2.08
N VAL A 42 -0.43 -11.31 3.17
CA VAL A 42 0.87 -11.59 3.81
C VAL A 42 0.91 -13.02 4.37
N ILE A 43 -0.20 -13.51 4.95
CA ILE A 43 -0.29 -14.88 5.47
C ILE A 43 -0.14 -15.90 4.34
N VAL A 44 -0.87 -15.71 3.22
CA VAL A 44 -0.78 -16.59 2.04
C VAL A 44 0.62 -16.56 1.45
N LEU A 45 1.20 -15.35 1.27
CA LEU A 45 2.58 -15.18 0.79
C LEU A 45 3.56 -16.00 1.63
N ARG A 46 3.37 -15.97 2.96
CA ARG A 46 4.23 -16.71 3.87
C ARG A 46 4.09 -18.23 3.76
N LEU A 47 2.88 -18.73 3.55
CA LEU A 47 2.61 -20.15 3.33
C LEU A 47 3.25 -20.65 2.03
N ILE A 48 3.16 -19.87 0.95
CA ILE A 48 3.75 -20.26 -0.36
C ILE A 48 5.27 -20.13 -0.36
N SER A 49 5.83 -19.14 0.34
CA SER A 49 7.27 -18.92 0.41
C SER A 49 7.99 -19.96 1.25
N GLY A 50 7.26 -20.75 2.05
CA GLY A 50 7.86 -21.71 2.98
C GLY A 50 8.71 -21.03 4.06
N LEU A 51 8.51 -19.72 4.27
CA LEU A 51 9.10 -18.97 5.36
C LEU A 51 8.59 -19.59 6.65
N GLY A 52 9.43 -20.42 7.28
CA GLY A 52 9.09 -21.09 8.52
C GLY A 52 8.65 -20.12 9.61
N PHE A 53 8.22 -20.66 10.75
CA PHE A 53 7.80 -19.89 11.92
C PHE A 53 8.98 -19.25 12.69
N GLY A 54 10.02 -18.81 11.98
CA GLY A 54 11.16 -18.12 12.57
C GLY A 54 10.72 -16.79 13.17
N PHE A 55 10.90 -16.63 14.48
CA PHE A 55 10.52 -15.41 15.20
C PHE A 55 11.11 -14.14 14.60
N ILE A 56 12.29 -14.21 13.98
CA ILE A 56 12.99 -13.06 13.36
C ILE A 56 12.28 -12.55 12.09
N THR A 57 11.61 -13.42 11.33
CA THR A 57 10.97 -13.01 10.06
C THR A 57 9.72 -12.16 10.31
N TYR A 58 9.08 -12.33 11.47
CA TYR A 58 7.86 -11.62 11.83
C TYR A 58 8.06 -10.11 12.00
N PRO A 59 8.97 -9.61 12.87
CA PRO A 59 9.21 -8.17 12.99
C PRO A 59 9.58 -7.50 11.68
N ILE A 60 10.32 -8.20 10.81
CA ILE A 60 10.73 -7.66 9.51
C ILE A 60 9.51 -7.48 8.61
N LEU A 61 8.71 -8.53 8.40
CA LEU A 61 7.53 -8.45 7.55
C LEU A 61 6.49 -7.47 8.11
N VAL A 62 6.27 -7.47 9.43
CA VAL A 62 5.36 -6.54 10.11
C VAL A 62 5.87 -5.10 10.01
N GLY A 63 7.17 -4.87 10.19
CA GLY A 63 7.78 -3.55 10.04
C GLY A 63 7.58 -3.01 8.63
N VAL A 64 7.85 -3.83 7.62
CA VAL A 64 7.69 -3.46 6.21
C VAL A 64 6.21 -3.27 5.82
N PHE A 65 5.31 -4.06 6.39
CA PHE A 65 3.87 -3.90 6.25
C PHE A 65 3.40 -2.52 6.73
N PHE A 66 3.74 -2.15 7.97
CA PHE A 66 3.37 -0.85 8.54
C PHE A 66 4.05 0.29 7.79
N PHE A 67 5.30 0.11 7.38
CA PHE A 67 6.04 1.10 6.63
C PHE A 67 5.40 1.36 5.25
N GLY A 68 4.98 0.32 4.54
CA GLY A 68 4.23 0.44 3.29
C GLY A 68 2.90 1.17 3.46
N GLN A 69 2.12 0.82 4.50
CA GLN A 69 0.85 1.50 4.77
C GLN A 69 1.02 2.97 5.19
N TYR A 70 2.09 3.27 5.93
CA TYR A 70 2.42 4.63 6.33
C TYR A 70 2.82 5.47 5.13
N LEU A 71 3.72 4.98 4.29
CA LEU A 71 4.16 5.68 3.09
C LEU A 71 3.04 5.88 2.08
N GLY A 72 2.17 4.88 1.87
CA GLY A 72 0.98 5.03 1.05
C GLY A 72 0.06 6.16 1.53
N GLY A 73 -0.18 6.22 2.84
CA GLY A 73 -0.98 7.29 3.42
C GLY A 73 -0.31 8.67 3.35
N LYS A 74 1.02 8.72 3.56
CA LYS A 74 1.81 9.96 3.42
C LYS A 74 1.80 10.47 1.99
N PHE A 75 1.84 9.57 1.01
CA PHE A 75 1.75 9.92 -0.41
C PHE A 75 0.41 10.58 -0.76
N LEU A 76 -0.70 10.07 -0.22
CA LEU A 76 -2.02 10.71 -0.36
C LEU A 76 -2.00 12.14 0.20
N HIS A 77 -1.58 12.32 1.46
CA HIS A 77 -1.55 13.64 2.09
C HIS A 77 -0.63 14.60 1.33
N TRP A 78 0.49 14.11 0.81
CA TRP A 78 1.36 14.91 -0.06
C TRP A 78 0.64 15.35 -1.33
N ARG A 79 -0.13 14.48 -1.99
CA ARG A 79 -0.94 14.84 -3.16
C ARG A 79 -2.04 15.85 -2.83
N GLU A 80 -2.71 15.67 -1.70
CA GLU A 80 -3.73 16.60 -1.19
C GLU A 80 -3.14 18.00 -0.97
N ASN A 81 -1.99 18.07 -0.29
CA ASN A 81 -1.30 19.32 0.00
C ASN A 81 -0.76 20.03 -1.25
N ASN A 82 -0.45 19.29 -2.32
CA ASN A 82 0.01 19.85 -3.59
C ASN A 82 -1.13 20.02 -4.62
N HIS A 83 -2.39 19.84 -4.22
CA HIS A 83 -3.56 19.92 -5.08
C HIS A 83 -3.46 19.06 -6.35
N LEU A 84 -2.82 17.89 -6.25
CA LEU A 84 -2.60 16.96 -7.36
C LEU A 84 -3.86 16.13 -7.65
N LEU A 85 -4.84 16.78 -8.28
CA LEU A 85 -6.12 16.19 -8.67
C LEU A 85 -5.97 15.25 -9.89
N PRO A 86 -6.81 14.19 -9.97
CA PRO A 86 -7.81 13.79 -9.00
C PRO A 86 -7.22 12.95 -7.86
N ILE A 87 -7.91 12.97 -6.72
CA ILE A 87 -7.59 12.18 -5.52
C ILE A 87 -8.77 11.23 -5.28
N THR A 88 -8.54 9.95 -5.52
CA THR A 88 -9.52 8.87 -5.32
C THR A 88 -8.98 7.85 -4.32
N SER A 89 -9.79 6.84 -3.98
CA SER A 89 -9.34 5.74 -3.13
C SER A 89 -8.35 4.79 -3.80
N CYS A 90 -8.13 4.90 -5.12
CA CYS A 90 -7.28 4.00 -5.90
C CYS A 90 -6.00 4.70 -6.36
N LEU A 91 -4.88 4.35 -5.71
CA LEU A 91 -3.55 4.88 -6.03
C LEU A 91 -3.20 4.76 -7.52
N VAL A 92 -3.44 3.58 -8.11
CA VAL A 92 -3.08 3.29 -9.51
C VAL A 92 -3.85 4.19 -10.47
N TRP A 93 -5.15 4.36 -10.24
CA TRP A 93 -6.00 5.22 -11.07
C TRP A 93 -5.57 6.68 -11.00
N ASP A 94 -5.23 7.16 -9.80
CA ASP A 94 -4.77 8.52 -9.59
C ASP A 94 -3.40 8.76 -10.23
N MET A 95 -2.54 7.74 -10.32
CA MET A 95 -1.26 7.81 -11.03
C MET A 95 -1.47 7.84 -12.55
N VAL A 96 -2.36 6.98 -13.08
CA VAL A 96 -2.68 6.94 -14.52
C VAL A 96 -3.24 8.29 -14.97
N LYS A 97 -4.19 8.86 -14.22
CA LYS A 97 -4.75 10.17 -14.54
C LYS A 97 -3.73 11.31 -14.44
N ALA A 98 -2.83 11.25 -13.46
CA ALA A 98 -1.74 12.24 -13.35
C ALA A 98 -0.75 12.14 -14.52
N ALA A 99 -0.46 10.93 -15.01
CA ALA A 99 0.37 10.74 -16.19
C ALA A 99 -0.33 11.25 -17.47
N GLU A 100 -1.62 10.96 -17.62
CA GLU A 100 -2.41 11.42 -18.78
C GLU A 100 -2.52 12.95 -18.82
N SER A 101 -2.74 13.61 -17.68
CA SER A 101 -2.79 15.08 -17.61
C SER A 101 -1.45 15.74 -17.91
N SER A 102 -0.35 15.12 -17.48
CA SER A 102 1.01 15.57 -17.77
C SER A 102 1.34 15.46 -19.26
N LEU A 103 0.95 14.35 -19.90
CA LEU A 103 1.10 14.15 -21.35
C LEU A 103 0.30 15.16 -22.16
N LYS A 104 -0.95 15.47 -21.76
CA LYS A 104 -1.77 16.51 -22.41
C LYS A 104 -1.18 17.91 -22.28
N ARG A 105 -0.38 18.19 -21.25
CA ARG A 105 0.27 19.49 -21.06
C ARG A 105 1.51 19.67 -21.94
N LEU A 106 2.11 18.56 -22.37
CA LEU A 106 3.30 18.54 -23.23
C LEU A 106 2.98 18.52 -24.72
N ARG A 107 1.73 18.19 -25.08
CA ARG A 107 1.22 18.19 -26.46
C ARG A 107 0.46 19.48 -26.75
#